data_AF-A0A2S7WPI7-F1
#
_entry.id   AF-A0A2S7WPI7-F1
#
_cell.length_a   1.000
_cell.length_b   1.000
_cell.length_c   1.000
_cell.angle_alpha   90.00
_cell.angle_beta   90.00
_cell.angle_gamma   90.00
#
_symmetry.space_group_name_H-M   'P 1'
#
loop_
_entity.id
_entity.type
_entity.pdbx_description
1 polymer ?
#
loop_
_entity_poly.entity_id
_entity_poly.type
_entity_poly.pdbx_seq_one_letter_code
_entity_poly.pdbx_strand_id
1 'polypeptide(L)'
;MKKYPDSKIDPALDSLGYEKNFTNRFLFTKAKNLNSITKDEDSRSQFFSQVLSSGSVALFLLLPFFTLFLRFFYIRRKFGYVDHLIFVFHVQTVFFMLFSIFFILRICKLKPEIWIFIVLFLLYLIIAMKKFYQQGYIKTFFKFLLINMSYFFIAFVGVILVFLVSFALF
;
A
#
# COMPACT_ATOMS: atom_id res chain seq x y z
N MET A 1 28.22 18.70 -27.73
CA MET A 1 27.67 19.97 -27.18
C MET A 1 26.23 19.70 -26.73
N LYS A 2 26.01 19.81 -25.42
CA LYS A 2 24.75 19.60 -24.69
C LYS A 2 23.66 20.56 -25.22
N LYS A 3 22.63 20.06 -25.88
CA LYS A 3 21.40 20.77 -26.28
C LYS A 3 20.36 19.65 -26.34
N TYR A 4 19.45 19.43 -25.40
CA TYR A 4 18.49 20.34 -24.81
C TYR A 4 18.05 19.75 -23.45
N PRO A 5 18.39 20.36 -22.30
CA PRO A 5 17.94 19.84 -21.00
C PRO A 5 16.43 20.03 -20.81
N ASP A 6 15.85 21.03 -21.49
CA ASP A 6 14.47 21.49 -21.32
C ASP A 6 13.76 21.70 -22.67
N SER A 7 13.69 20.68 -23.55
CA SER A 7 12.77 20.81 -24.68
C SER A 7 11.35 20.81 -24.15
N LYS A 8 10.72 21.99 -24.15
CA LYS A 8 9.26 22.16 -24.03
C LYS A 8 8.62 21.07 -24.89
N ILE A 9 7.63 20.38 -24.34
CA ILE A 9 7.04 19.14 -24.89
C ILE A 9 6.70 19.29 -26.39
N ASP A 10 6.30 20.49 -26.82
CA ASP A 10 5.88 20.80 -28.18
C ASP A 10 6.99 20.68 -29.24
N PRO A 11 8.19 21.30 -29.11
CA PRO A 11 9.31 21.07 -30.03
C PRO A 11 9.73 19.61 -30.21
N ALA A 12 9.61 18.80 -29.16
CA ALA A 12 9.93 17.38 -29.23
C ALA A 12 8.87 16.59 -29.99
N LEU A 13 7.58 16.92 -29.79
CA LEU A 13 6.48 16.35 -30.58
C LEU A 13 6.58 16.74 -32.06
N ASP A 14 6.93 18.00 -32.35
CA ASP A 14 7.17 18.49 -33.72
C ASP A 14 8.30 17.72 -34.42
N SER A 15 9.41 17.49 -33.70
CA SER A 15 10.58 16.77 -34.25
C SER A 15 10.28 15.28 -34.51
N LEU A 16 9.30 14.71 -33.81
CA LEU A 16 8.86 13.32 -33.96
C LEU A 16 7.69 13.17 -34.94
N GLY A 17 7.16 14.27 -35.49
CA GLY A 17 6.02 14.26 -36.41
C GLY A 17 4.66 13.96 -35.73
N TYR A 18 4.55 14.14 -34.42
CA TYR A 18 3.30 13.92 -33.67
C TYR A 18 2.51 15.23 -33.49
N GLU A 19 1.19 15.14 -33.59
CA GLU A 19 0.29 16.28 -33.30
C GLU A 19 0.33 16.71 -31.83
N LYS A 20 0.17 18.01 -31.58
CA LYS A 20 0.18 18.62 -30.24
C LYS A 20 -1.18 18.47 -29.53
N ASN A 21 -1.66 17.24 -29.38
CA ASN A 21 -2.88 16.95 -28.63
C ASN A 21 -2.56 16.53 -27.18
N PHE A 22 -3.59 16.51 -26.32
CA PHE A 22 -3.43 16.17 -24.90
C PHE A 22 -2.82 14.77 -24.70
N THR A 23 -3.24 13.79 -25.49
CA THR A 23 -2.77 12.40 -25.42
C THR A 23 -1.29 12.28 -25.76
N ASN A 24 -0.84 12.93 -26.83
CA ASN A 24 0.56 12.89 -27.27
C ASN A 24 1.47 13.62 -26.29
N ARG A 25 1.03 14.76 -25.73
CA ARG A 25 1.74 15.46 -24.66
C ARG A 25 1.85 14.60 -23.39
N PHE A 26 0.76 13.94 -23.00
CA PHE A 26 0.73 13.05 -21.85
C PHE A 26 1.66 11.84 -22.04
N LEU A 27 1.53 11.12 -23.17
CA LEU A 27 2.37 9.97 -23.50
C LEU A 27 3.85 10.34 -23.57
N PHE A 28 4.19 11.48 -24.18
CA PHE A 28 5.57 11.96 -24.24
C PHE A 28 6.14 12.27 -22.85
N THR A 29 5.35 12.92 -21.99
CA THR A 29 5.76 13.22 -20.61
C THR A 29 5.99 11.92 -19.82
N LYS A 30 5.09 10.93 -19.96
CA LYS A 30 5.26 9.63 -19.29
C LYS A 30 6.44 8.83 -19.84
N ALA A 31 6.67 8.84 -21.16
CA ALA A 31 7.84 8.20 -21.76
C ALA A 31 9.16 8.85 -21.30
N LYS A 32 9.20 10.20 -21.20
CA LYS A 32 10.35 10.93 -20.65
C LYS A 32 10.59 10.58 -19.18
N ASN A 33 9.53 10.56 -18.37
CA ASN A 33 9.62 10.24 -16.94
C ASN A 33 10.04 8.77 -16.70
N LEU A 34 9.58 7.82 -17.52
CA LEU A 34 10.05 6.42 -17.43
C LEU A 34 11.54 6.29 -17.78
N ASN A 35 12.01 7.03 -18.78
CA ASN A 35 13.41 7.05 -19.17
C ASN A 35 14.28 7.70 -18.08
N SER A 36 13.80 8.76 -17.42
CA SER A 36 14.51 9.39 -16.29
C SER A 36 14.52 8.49 -15.05
N ILE A 37 13.42 7.82 -14.68
CA ILE A 37 13.41 6.84 -13.57
C ILE A 37 14.43 5.70 -13.79
N THR A 38 14.61 5.30 -15.04
CA THR A 38 15.54 4.21 -15.40
C THR A 38 17.00 4.68 -15.40
N LYS A 39 17.28 5.93 -15.77
CA LYS A 39 18.65 6.45 -15.95
C LYS A 39 19.18 7.32 -14.82
N ASP A 40 18.31 7.91 -14.02
CA ASP A 40 18.63 8.87 -12.97
C ASP A 40 18.25 8.32 -11.59
N GLU A 41 19.23 8.22 -10.70
CA GLU A 41 19.04 7.68 -9.35
C GLU A 41 18.19 8.63 -8.48
N ASP A 42 18.32 9.94 -8.68
CA ASP A 42 17.55 10.94 -7.93
C ASP A 42 16.06 10.86 -8.27
N SER A 43 15.72 10.82 -9.56
CA SER A 43 14.34 10.61 -10.05
C SER A 43 13.73 9.31 -9.51
N ARG A 44 14.53 8.23 -9.44
CA ARG A 44 14.08 6.95 -8.87
C ARG A 44 13.78 7.04 -7.38
N SER A 45 14.65 7.71 -6.62
CA SER A 45 14.46 7.90 -5.18
C SER A 45 13.19 8.72 -4.86
N GLN A 46 12.90 9.75 -5.66
CA GLN A 46 11.69 10.57 -5.55
C GLN A 46 10.42 9.78 -5.89
N PHE A 47 10.47 8.92 -6.91
CA PHE A 47 9.34 8.04 -7.21
C PHE A 47 9.06 7.05 -6.07
N PHE A 48 10.10 6.43 -5.50
CA PHE A 48 9.94 5.51 -4.36
C PHE A 48 9.42 6.20 -3.10
N SER A 49 9.88 7.42 -2.80
CA SER A 49 9.37 8.18 -1.66
C SER A 49 7.90 8.55 -1.85
N GLN A 50 7.48 8.88 -3.07
CA GLN A 50 6.07 9.16 -3.38
C GLN A 50 5.18 7.92 -3.22
N VAL A 51 5.62 6.77 -3.73
CA VAL A 51 4.92 5.47 -3.57
C VAL A 51 4.83 5.11 -2.09
N LEU A 52 5.92 5.25 -1.33
CA LEU A 52 5.95 4.92 0.09
C LEU A 52 5.04 5.85 0.92
N SER A 53 5.07 7.15 0.64
CA SER A 53 4.21 8.15 1.28
C SER A 53 2.73 7.87 1.02
N SER A 54 2.38 7.49 -0.21
CA SER A 54 1.01 7.19 -0.62
C SER A 54 0.51 5.83 -0.08
N GLY A 55 1.43 4.91 0.24
CA GLY A 55 1.13 3.56 0.68
C GLY A 55 0.33 3.50 1.98
N SER A 56 0.68 4.33 2.98
CA SER A 56 -0.02 4.36 4.27
C SER A 56 -1.48 4.84 4.13
N VAL A 57 -1.69 5.88 3.32
CA VAL A 57 -3.03 6.43 3.01
C VAL A 57 -3.87 5.41 2.25
N ALA A 58 -3.29 4.76 1.24
CA ALA A 58 -3.98 3.73 0.48
C ALA A 58 -4.38 2.53 1.35
N LEU A 59 -3.49 2.04 2.21
CA LEU A 59 -3.81 0.95 3.15
C LEU A 59 -5.01 1.31 4.03
N PHE A 60 -5.07 2.54 4.52
CA PHE A 60 -6.20 3.01 5.35
C PHE A 60 -7.51 3.09 4.54
N LEU A 61 -7.47 3.64 3.33
CA LEU A 61 -8.63 3.74 2.42
C LEU A 61 -9.18 2.36 2.00
N LEU A 62 -8.35 1.32 2.04
CA LEU A 62 -8.72 -0.04 1.66
C LEU A 62 -9.33 -0.85 2.81
N LEU A 63 -9.25 -0.38 4.06
CA LEU A 63 -9.83 -1.08 5.23
C LEU A 63 -11.35 -1.29 5.14
N PRO A 64 -12.16 -0.32 4.64
CA PRO A 64 -13.58 -0.55 4.39
C PRO A 64 -13.82 -1.73 3.44
N PHE A 65 -13.02 -1.83 2.38
CA PHE A 65 -13.10 -2.95 1.43
C PHE A 65 -12.69 -4.27 2.09
N PHE A 66 -11.63 -4.28 2.90
CA PHE A 66 -11.24 -5.45 3.69
C PHE A 66 -12.31 -5.90 4.67
N THR A 67 -13.03 -4.94 5.25
CA THR A 67 -14.13 -5.22 6.17
C THR A 67 -15.27 -5.98 5.48
N LEU A 68 -15.49 -5.76 4.17
CA LEU A 68 -16.46 -6.54 3.40
C LEU A 68 -16.07 -8.03 3.33
N PHE A 69 -14.79 -8.35 3.18
CA PHE A 69 -14.32 -9.74 3.23
C PHE A 69 -14.54 -10.36 4.62
N LEU A 70 -14.26 -9.62 5.70
CA LEU A 70 -14.56 -10.08 7.06
C LEU A 70 -16.05 -10.34 7.24
N ARG A 71 -16.90 -9.41 6.79
CA ARG A 71 -18.36 -9.57 6.82
C ARG A 71 -18.78 -10.84 6.08
N PHE A 72 -18.18 -11.12 4.92
CA PHE A 72 -18.44 -12.34 4.16
C PHE A 72 -18.04 -13.61 4.94
N PHE A 73 -16.84 -13.66 5.52
CA PHE A 73 -16.38 -14.82 6.30
C PHE A 73 -17.12 -15.05 7.62
N TYR A 74 -17.80 -14.02 8.14
CA TYR A 74 -18.52 -14.05 9.40
C TYR A 74 -20.03 -13.86 9.24
N ILE A 75 -20.57 -14.03 8.03
CA ILE A 75 -21.99 -13.77 7.71
C ILE A 75 -23.00 -14.55 8.57
N ARG A 76 -22.60 -15.70 9.14
CA ARG A 76 -23.45 -16.52 10.02
C ARG A 76 -23.53 -16.00 11.47
N ARG A 77 -22.93 -14.85 11.78
CA ARG A 77 -22.90 -14.26 13.13
C ARG A 77 -23.64 -12.93 13.15
N LYS A 78 -24.08 -12.52 14.35
CA LYS A 78 -24.83 -11.27 14.58
C LYS A 78 -23.96 -10.00 14.54
N PHE A 79 -22.75 -10.05 13.98
CA PHE A 79 -21.87 -8.88 13.89
C PHE A 79 -22.25 -8.05 12.66
N GLY A 80 -22.40 -6.75 12.86
CA GLY A 80 -22.63 -5.79 11.80
C GLY A 80 -21.35 -5.46 11.04
N TYR A 81 -21.50 -4.79 9.89
CA TYR A 81 -20.35 -4.25 9.15
C TYR A 81 -19.50 -3.31 10.01
N VAL A 82 -20.16 -2.48 10.84
CA VAL A 82 -19.49 -1.53 11.74
C VAL A 82 -18.64 -2.25 12.79
N ASP A 83 -19.13 -3.37 13.34
CA ASP A 83 -18.37 -4.18 14.30
C ASP A 83 -17.08 -4.72 13.67
N HIS A 84 -17.19 -5.27 12.45
CA HIS A 84 -16.03 -5.72 11.69
C HIS A 84 -15.06 -4.58 11.38
N LEU A 85 -15.59 -3.40 11.04
CA LEU A 85 -14.78 -2.24 10.70
C LEU A 85 -13.98 -1.75 11.92
N ILE A 86 -14.63 -1.66 13.09
CA ILE A 86 -13.98 -1.29 14.36
C ILE A 86 -12.87 -2.30 14.70
N PHE A 87 -13.12 -3.60 14.52
CA PHE A 87 -12.12 -4.64 14.73
C PHE A 87 -10.90 -4.44 13.80
N VAL A 88 -11.13 -4.19 12.51
CA VAL A 88 -10.08 -3.92 11.52
C VAL A 88 -9.26 -2.69 11.91
N PHE A 89 -9.90 -1.61 12.33
CA PHE A 89 -9.21 -0.40 12.79
C PHE A 89 -8.36 -0.64 14.03
N HIS A 90 -8.84 -1.44 14.99
CA HIS A 90 -8.05 -1.82 16.16
C HIS A 90 -6.81 -2.64 15.78
N VAL A 91 -6.98 -3.65 14.91
CA VAL A 91 -5.86 -4.46 14.41
C VAL A 91 -4.84 -3.58 13.68
N GLN A 92 -5.30 -2.68 12.81
CA GLN A 92 -4.44 -1.78 12.06
C GLN A 92 -3.69 -0.81 12.97
N THR A 93 -4.35 -0.28 14.00
CA THR A 93 -3.72 0.60 14.98
C THR A 93 -2.61 -0.13 15.73
N VAL A 94 -2.82 -1.39 16.15
CA VAL A 94 -1.77 -2.18 16.80
C VAL A 94 -0.61 -2.48 15.86
N PHE A 95 -0.88 -2.77 14.58
CA PHE A 95 0.17 -2.91 13.56
C PHE A 95 1.04 -1.64 13.47
N PHE A 96 0.41 -0.47 13.32
CA PHE A 96 1.13 0.80 13.23
C PHE A 96 1.85 1.18 14.53
N MET A 97 1.30 0.84 15.70
CA MET A 97 1.98 1.04 16.98
C MET A 97 3.25 0.19 17.08
N LEU A 98 3.19 -1.10 16.74
CA LEU A 98 4.36 -1.99 16.74
C LEU A 98 5.42 -1.52 15.74
N PHE A 99 5.00 -1.10 14.55
CA PHE A 99 5.90 -0.59 13.53
C PHE A 99 6.54 0.75 13.91
N SER A 100 5.79 1.64 14.58
CA SER A 100 6.31 2.88 15.15
C SER A 100 7.37 2.60 16.21
N ILE A 101 7.12 1.66 17.14
CA ILE A 101 8.09 1.24 18.16
C ILE A 101 9.35 0.70 17.47
N PHE A 102 9.21 -0.18 16.48
CA PHE A 102 10.35 -0.70 15.71
C PHE A 102 11.23 0.41 15.12
N PHE A 103 10.63 1.44 14.51
CA PHE A 103 11.37 2.58 13.97
C PHE A 103 12.02 3.45 15.04
N ILE A 104 11.34 3.71 16.15
CA ILE A 104 11.89 4.46 17.28
C ILE A 104 13.16 3.77 17.81
N LEU A 105 13.10 2.44 18.00
CA LEU A 105 14.26 1.65 18.45
C LEU A 105 15.43 1.77 17.45
N ARG A 106 15.15 1.72 16.15
CA ARG A 106 16.17 1.94 15.10
C ARG A 106 16.79 3.33 15.15
N ILE A 107 16.00 4.37 15.40
CA ILE A 107 16.49 5.75 15.56
C ILE A 107 17.40 5.85 16.78
N CYS A 108 17.08 5.14 17.86
CA CYS A 108 17.92 5.00 19.06
C CYS A 108 19.18 4.13 18.87
N LYS A 109 19.56 3.80 17.63
CA LYS A 109 20.71 2.95 17.27
C LYS A 109 20.62 1.51 17.81
N LEU A 110 19.44 1.05 18.23
CA LEU A 110 19.19 -0.35 18.52
C LEU A 110 18.99 -1.10 17.19
N LYS A 111 19.32 -2.39 17.16
CA LYS A 111 19.11 -3.27 16.01
C LYS A 111 18.01 -4.29 16.32
N PRO A 112 16.74 -3.85 16.45
CA PRO A 112 15.64 -4.78 16.64
C PRO A 112 15.45 -5.64 15.40
N GLU A 113 15.18 -6.92 15.62
CA GLU A 113 14.87 -7.85 14.55
C GLU A 113 13.40 -7.73 14.14
N ILE A 114 13.14 -7.47 12.85
CA ILE A 114 11.78 -7.21 12.34
C ILE A 114 10.84 -8.41 12.53
N TRP A 115 11.37 -9.64 12.45
CA TRP A 115 10.58 -10.86 12.58
C TRP A 115 9.93 -11.00 13.96
N ILE A 116 10.54 -10.45 15.01
CA ILE A 116 9.97 -10.45 16.37
C ILE A 116 8.66 -9.65 16.39
N PHE A 117 8.63 -8.48 15.75
CA PHE A 117 7.44 -7.63 15.67
C PHE A 117 6.35 -8.27 14.82
N ILE A 118 6.73 -8.96 13.74
CA ILE A 118 5.80 -9.72 12.89
C ILE A 118 5.16 -10.85 13.70
N VAL A 119 5.95 -11.66 14.41
CA VAL A 119 5.43 -12.76 15.24
C VAL A 119 4.51 -12.22 16.34
N LEU A 120 4.90 -11.13 17.01
CA LEU A 120 4.10 -10.49 18.05
C LEU A 120 2.75 -10.00 17.50
N PHE A 121 2.76 -9.40 16.31
CA PHE A 121 1.54 -8.97 15.63
C PHE A 121 0.63 -10.15 15.26
N LEU A 122 1.19 -11.23 14.70
CA LEU A 122 0.41 -12.43 14.33
C LEU A 122 -0.21 -13.11 15.55
N LEU A 123 0.53 -13.19 16.67
CA LEU A 123 0.01 -13.70 17.94
C LEU A 123 -1.14 -12.83 18.45
N TYR A 124 -0.96 -11.50 18.45
CA TYR A 124 -2.02 -10.56 18.81
C TYR A 124 -3.26 -10.76 17.92
N LEU A 125 -3.09 -10.89 16.60
CA LEU A 125 -4.18 -11.04 15.64
C LEU A 125 -5.01 -12.30 15.92
N ILE A 126 -4.37 -13.46 16.15
CA ILE A 126 -5.09 -14.70 16.49
C ILE A 126 -5.87 -14.55 17.80
N ILE A 127 -5.26 -13.96 18.83
CA ILE A 127 -5.90 -13.74 20.14
C ILE A 127 -7.08 -12.77 20.01
N ALA A 128 -6.89 -11.67 19.30
CA ALA A 128 -7.91 -10.64 19.08
C ALA A 128 -9.10 -11.22 18.32
N MET A 129 -8.86 -12.00 17.25
CA MET A 129 -9.91 -12.68 16.51
C MET A 129 -10.69 -13.66 17.39
N LYS A 130 -10.01 -14.45 18.21
CA LYS A 130 -10.66 -15.39 19.13
C LYS A 130 -11.55 -14.65 20.12
N LYS A 131 -11.04 -13.59 20.76
CA LYS A 131 -11.74 -12.83 21.80
C LYS A 131 -12.93 -12.06 21.23
N PHE A 132 -12.77 -11.45 20.06
CA PHE A 132 -13.80 -10.64 19.40
C PHE A 132 -14.93 -11.50 18.84
N TYR A 133 -14.61 -12.56 18.08
CA TYR A 133 -15.61 -13.39 17.42
C TYR A 133 -16.12 -14.57 18.26
N GLN A 134 -15.51 -14.84 19.41
CA GLN A 134 -15.88 -15.90 20.36
C GLN A 134 -16.03 -17.27 19.67
N GLN A 135 -15.03 -17.66 18.87
CA GLN A 135 -15.02 -18.92 18.11
C GLN A 135 -14.03 -19.94 18.71
N GLY A 136 -14.31 -21.22 18.50
CA GLY A 136 -13.41 -22.31 18.85
C GLY A 136 -12.09 -22.21 18.07
N TYR A 137 -10.99 -22.68 18.68
CA TYR A 137 -9.61 -22.50 18.19
C TYR A 137 -9.42 -22.93 16.73
N ILE A 138 -9.94 -24.10 16.35
CA ILE A 138 -9.79 -24.64 14.98
C ILE A 138 -10.47 -23.72 13.95
N LYS A 139 -11.71 -23.28 14.21
CA LYS A 139 -12.44 -22.37 13.31
C LYS A 139 -11.73 -21.03 13.19
N THR A 140 -11.20 -20.51 14.30
CA THR A 140 -10.43 -19.27 14.33
C THR A 140 -9.16 -19.37 13.49
N PHE A 141 -8.43 -20.49 13.55
CA PHE A 141 -7.22 -20.71 12.77
C PHE A 141 -7.47 -20.73 11.25
N PHE A 142 -8.48 -21.47 10.79
CA PHE A 142 -8.84 -21.48 9.37
C PHE A 142 -9.29 -20.10 8.88
N LYS A 143 -10.10 -19.39 9.67
CA LYS A 143 -10.51 -18.02 9.31
C LYS A 143 -9.37 -17.03 9.37
N PHE A 144 -8.43 -17.20 10.29
CA PHE A 144 -7.20 -16.40 10.33
C PHE A 144 -6.44 -16.54 9.02
N LEU A 145 -6.28 -17.76 8.50
CA LEU A 145 -5.61 -17.96 7.20
C LEU A 145 -6.36 -17.26 6.05
N LEU A 146 -7.69 -17.42 5.97
CA LEU A 146 -8.53 -16.77 4.95
C LEU A 146 -8.46 -15.24 5.02
N ILE A 147 -8.48 -14.68 6.24
CA ILE A 147 -8.38 -13.24 6.45
C ILE A 147 -7.01 -12.72 6.02
N ASN A 148 -5.91 -13.41 6.39
CA ASN A 148 -4.57 -13.02 5.95
C ASN A 148 -4.45 -13.07 4.42
N MET A 149 -4.98 -14.11 3.77
CA MET A 149 -5.00 -14.19 2.31
C MET A 149 -5.79 -13.04 1.68
N SER A 150 -6.95 -12.69 2.24
CA SER A 150 -7.75 -11.55 1.77
C SER A 150 -7.03 -10.21 1.98
N TYR A 151 -6.32 -10.08 3.09
CA TYR A 151 -5.49 -8.91 3.35
C TYR A 151 -4.36 -8.78 2.34
N PHE A 152 -3.65 -9.88 2.03
CA PHE A 152 -2.61 -9.89 0.98
C PHE A 152 -3.18 -9.51 -0.40
N PHE A 153 -4.35 -10.04 -0.76
CA PHE A 153 -5.02 -9.69 -2.00
C PHE A 153 -5.33 -8.19 -2.09
N ILE A 154 -5.90 -7.62 -1.02
CA ILE A 154 -6.22 -6.18 -0.98
C ILE A 154 -4.96 -5.33 -0.95
N ALA A 155 -3.93 -5.74 -0.22
CA ALA A 155 -2.64 -5.06 -0.19
C ALA A 155 -2.01 -5.06 -1.59
N PHE A 156 -2.10 -6.16 -2.34
CA PHE A 156 -1.63 -6.24 -3.71
C PHE A 156 -2.38 -5.27 -4.64
N VAL A 157 -3.72 -5.24 -4.56
CA VAL A 157 -4.54 -4.25 -5.29
C VAL A 157 -4.17 -2.82 -4.88
N GLY A 158 -3.92 -2.59 -3.59
CA GLY A 158 -3.49 -1.30 -3.07
C GLY A 158 -2.14 -0.85 -3.61
N VAL A 159 -1.16 -1.74 -3.70
CA VAL A 159 0.15 -1.45 -4.31
C VAL A 159 -0.02 -1.07 -5.78
N ILE A 160 -0.88 -1.78 -6.52
CA ILE A 160 -1.17 -1.44 -7.92
C ILE A 160 -1.81 -0.04 -8.02
N LEU A 161 -2.80 0.27 -7.18
CA LEU A 161 -3.46 1.58 -7.17
C LEU A 161 -2.49 2.70 -6.83
N VAL A 162 -1.66 2.52 -5.80
CA VAL A 162 -0.63 3.49 -5.42
C VAL A 162 0.35 3.70 -6.56
N PHE A 163 0.81 2.61 -7.19
CA PHE A 163 1.71 2.69 -8.33
C PHE A 163 1.08 3.49 -9.48
N LEU A 164 -0.18 3.22 -9.83
CA LEU A 164 -0.90 3.95 -10.88
C LEU A 164 -1.07 5.43 -10.54
N VAL A 165 -1.41 5.77 -9.29
CA VAL A 165 -1.56 7.15 -8.84
C VAL A 165 -0.22 7.87 -8.82
N SER A 166 0.82 7.26 -8.26
CA SER A 166 2.18 7.81 -8.27
C SER A 166 2.67 8.00 -9.71
N PHE A 167 2.42 7.04 -10.60
CA PHE A 167 2.76 7.16 -12.01
C PHE A 167 1.95 8.27 -12.71
N ALA A 168 0.69 8.50 -12.34
CA ALA A 168 -0.12 9.58 -12.89
C ALA A 168 0.36 10.96 -12.43
N LEU A 169 0.75 11.09 -11.15
CA LEU A 169 1.20 12.35 -10.53
C LEU A 169 2.66 12.71 -10.82
N PHE A 170 3.52 11.72 -11.09
CA PHE A 170 4.93 11.90 -11.44
C PHE A 170 5.12 12.26 -12.91
#